data_AF-A0A1U9URE8-F1
#
_entry.id   AF-A0A1U9URE8-F1
#
_cell.length_a   1.000
_cell.length_b   1.000
_cell.length_c   1.000
_cell.angle_alpha   90.00
_cell.angle_beta   90.00
_cell.angle_gamma   90.00
#
_symmetry.space_group_name_H-M   'P 1'
#
loop_
_entity.id
_entity.type
_entity.pdbx_description
1 polymer ?
#
loop_
_entity_poly.entity_id
_entity_poly.type
_entity_poly.pdbx_seq_one_letter_code
_entity_poly.pdbx_strand_id
1 'polypeptide(L)'
;MSESFFYQHCHVVVTLAEVTFGKWEWSYALDAHARFTKPNAGFLTRELALADASRAAKTRIARTSRLRTAAHEHTPLGAAA
;
A
#
# COMPACT_ATOMS: atom_id res chain seq x y z
N MET A 1 -8.07 -3.21 14.64
CA MET A 1 -7.60 -4.57 14.25
C MET A 1 -6.52 -4.46 13.19
N SER A 2 -5.59 -5.41 13.12
CA SER A 2 -4.53 -5.43 12.10
C SER A 2 -4.57 -6.72 11.28
N GLU A 3 -4.45 -6.58 9.97
CA GLU A 3 -4.34 -7.68 9.01
C GLU A 3 -3.07 -7.51 8.19
N SER A 4 -2.44 -8.60 7.77
CA SER A 4 -1.21 -8.54 7.00
C SER A 4 -1.22 -9.50 5.82
N PHE A 5 -0.53 -9.11 4.75
CA PHE A 5 -0.35 -9.95 3.57
C PHE A 5 0.94 -9.60 2.84
N PHE A 6 1.46 -10.54 2.05
CA PHE A 6 2.60 -10.32 1.16
C PHE A 6 2.13 -10.07 -0.27
N TYR A 7 2.76 -9.11 -0.95
CA TYR A 7 2.50 -8.84 -2.37
C TYR A 7 3.76 -8.29 -3.07
N GLN A 8 4.20 -8.96 -4.15
CA GLN A 8 5.41 -8.61 -4.92
C GLN A 8 6.63 -8.31 -4.02
N HIS A 9 6.93 -9.22 -3.09
CA HIS A 9 8.04 -9.11 -2.13
C HIS A 9 7.93 -7.98 -1.09
N CYS A 10 6.82 -7.24 -1.05
CA CYS A 10 6.52 -6.29 0.02
C CYS A 10 5.59 -6.93 1.06
N HIS A 11 5.91 -6.72 2.33
CA HIS A 11 5.01 -7.02 3.45
C HIS A 11 4.07 -5.84 3.68
N VAL A 12 2.77 -6.08 3.63
CA VAL A 12 1.74 -5.07 3.85
C VAL A 12 1.04 -5.37 5.17
N VAL A 13 1.03 -4.39 6.08
CA VAL A 13 0.28 -4.46 7.34
C VAL A 13 -0.82 -3.41 7.31
N VAL A 14 -2.07 -3.84 7.17
CA VAL A 14 -3.27 -3.00 7.22
C VAL A 14 -3.75 -2.90 8.66
N THR A 15 -3.99 -1.68 9.13
CA THR A 15 -4.63 -1.37 10.40
C THR A 15 -5.98 -0.72 10.13
N LEU A 16 -7.04 -1.33 10.63
CA LEU A 16 -8.41 -0.86 10.56
C LEU A 16 -8.84 -0.28 11.90
N ALA A 17 -9.43 0.90 11.87
CA ALA A 17 -9.96 1.60 13.04
C ALA A 17 -11.41 2.01 12.77
N GLU A 18 -12.30 1.72 13.73
CA GLU A 18 -13.63 2.31 13.74
C GLU A 18 -13.52 3.68 14.40
N VAL A 19 -13.77 4.76 13.64
CA VAL A 19 -13.60 6.15 14.10
C VAL A 19 -14.91 6.76 14.61
N THR A 20 -16.04 6.23 14.17
CA THR A 20 -17.39 6.57 14.64
C THR A 20 -18.25 5.34 14.44
N PHE A 21 -19.36 5.21 15.17
CA PHE A 21 -20.28 4.07 15.07
C PHE A 21 -20.62 3.75 13.60
N GLY A 22 -20.15 2.60 13.10
CA GLY A 22 -20.36 2.16 11.70
C GLY A 22 -19.49 2.86 10.66
N LYS A 23 -18.48 3.64 11.06
CA LYS A 23 -17.50 4.28 10.17
C LYS A 23 -16.10 3.75 10.43
N TRP A 24 -15.57 3.10 9.42
CA TRP A 24 -14.25 2.50 9.42
C TRP A 24 -13.28 3.35 8.61
N GLU A 25 -12.04 3.41 9.08
CA GLU A 25 -10.90 3.96 8.39
C GLU A 25 -9.79 2.91 8.34
N TRP A 26 -8.89 3.08 7.37
CA TRP A 26 -7.73 2.24 7.23
C TRP A 26 -6.45 3.04 7.15
N SER A 27 -5.39 2.42 7.67
CA SER A 27 -4.01 2.78 7.40
C SER A 27 -3.26 1.50 7.02
N TYR A 28 -2.22 1.58 6.20
CA TYR A 28 -1.35 0.44 5.95
C TYR A 28 0.12 0.84 6.01
N ALA A 29 0.98 -0.08 6.44
CA ALA A 29 2.42 0.05 6.39
C ALA A 29 3.00 -0.91 5.33
N LEU A 30 3.99 -0.45 4.58
CA LEU A 30 4.82 -1.27 3.71
C LEU A 30 6.16 -1.52 4.39
N ASP A 31 6.53 -2.80 4.52
CA ASP A 31 7.80 -3.27 5.06
C ASP A 31 8.16 -2.65 6.42
N ALA A 32 7.15 -2.32 7.23
CA ALA A 32 7.28 -1.61 8.51
C ALA A 32 7.90 -0.19 8.43
N HIS A 33 8.16 0.35 7.23
CA HIS A 33 8.83 1.64 7.05
C HIS A 33 7.89 2.75 6.57
N ALA A 34 7.06 2.47 5.57
CA ALA A 34 6.23 3.50 4.93
C ALA A 34 4.77 3.33 5.32
N ARG A 35 4.23 4.26 6.12
CA ARG A 35 2.83 4.26 6.54
C ARG A 35 1.98 5.18 5.67
N PHE A 36 0.84 4.69 5.24
CA PHE A 36 -0.15 5.40 4.44
C PHE A 36 -1.50 5.34 5.15
N THR A 37 -2.21 6.45 5.13
CA THR A 37 -3.51 6.60 5.78
C THR A 37 -4.47 7.21 4.77
N LYS A 38 -5.75 6.83 4.84
CA LYS A 38 -6.82 7.52 4.09
C LYS A 38 -7.79 8.13 5.09
N PRO A 39 -7.48 9.34 5.62
CA PRO A 39 -8.34 9.98 6.59
C PRO A 39 -9.68 10.35 5.95
N ASN A 40 -10.74 10.36 6.76
CA ASN A 40 -12.10 10.74 6.39
C ASN A 40 -12.75 9.89 5.29
N ALA A 41 -12.25 8.67 5.07
CA ALA A 41 -12.85 7.78 4.08
C ALA A 41 -14.24 7.29 4.52
N GLY A 42 -14.42 7.04 5.82
CA GLY A 42 -15.72 6.71 6.43
C GLY A 42 -16.42 5.50 5.81
N PHE A 43 -15.72 4.37 5.70
CA PHE A 43 -16.29 3.13 5.14
C PHE A 43 -17.39 2.57 6.03
N LEU A 44 -18.49 2.11 5.43
CA LEU A 44 -19.66 1.58 6.14
C LEU A 44 -19.40 0.25 6.85
N THR A 45 -18.42 -0.53 6.37
CA THR A 45 -18.05 -1.80 6.99
C THR A 45 -16.55 -1.99 7.01
N ARG A 46 -16.11 -2.87 7.91
CA ARG A 46 -14.71 -3.29 8.02
C ARG A 46 -14.21 -3.91 6.72
N GLU A 47 -15.01 -4.75 6.08
CA GLU A 47 -14.66 -5.48 4.86
C GLU A 47 -14.41 -4.52 3.70
N LEU A 48 -15.22 -3.47 3.59
CA LEU A 48 -15.03 -2.42 2.59
C LEU A 48 -13.75 -1.63 2.84
N ALA A 49 -13.47 -1.29 4.10
CA ALA A 49 -12.22 -0.62 4.47
C ALA A 49 -11.00 -1.50 4.13
N LEU A 50 -11.07 -2.80 4.42
CA LEU A 50 -10.00 -3.76 4.12
C LEU A 50 -9.77 -3.92 2.61
N ALA A 51 -10.85 -4.04 1.83
CA ALA A 51 -10.77 -4.18 0.38
C ALA A 51 -10.15 -2.94 -0.27
N ASP A 52 -10.53 -1.74 0.17
CA ASP A 52 -9.96 -0.48 -0.33
C ASP A 52 -8.49 -0.35 0.09
N ALA A 53 -8.14 -0.65 1.34
CA ALA A 53 -6.75 -0.64 1.81
C ALA A 53 -5.86 -1.58 1.00
N SER A 54 -6.33 -2.81 0.78
CA SER A 54 -5.62 -3.83 0.01
C SER A 54 -5.42 -3.41 -1.44
N ARG A 55 -6.46 -2.83 -2.05
CA ARG A 55 -6.37 -2.29 -3.42
C ARG A 55 -5.38 -1.12 -3.51
N ALA A 56 -5.43 -0.20 -2.56
CA ALA A 56 -4.54 0.96 -2.51
C ALA A 56 -3.07 0.53 -2.34
N ALA A 57 -2.80 -0.42 -1.44
CA ALA A 57 -1.47 -0.97 -1.23
C ALA A 57 -0.93 -1.66 -2.51
N LYS A 58 -1.71 -2.58 -3.10
CA LYS A 58 -1.32 -3.28 -4.35
C LYS A 58 -1.06 -2.31 -5.50
N THR A 59 -1.91 -1.30 -5.66
CA THR A 59 -1.76 -0.26 -6.70
C THR A 59 -0.46 0.52 -6.51
N ARG A 60 -0.13 0.89 -5.27
CA ARG A 60 1.10 1.59 -4.95
C ARG A 60 2.34 0.71 -5.19
N ILE A 61 2.32 -0.55 -4.74
CA ILE A 61 3.40 -1.50 -4.98
C ILE A 61 3.62 -1.69 -6.48
N ALA A 62 2.54 -1.89 -7.26
CA ALA A 62 2.64 -2.03 -8.71
C ALA A 62 3.21 -0.77 -9.38
N ARG A 63 2.83 0.44 -8.93
CA ARG A 63 3.39 1.69 -9.44
C ARG A 63 4.88 1.82 -9.13
N THR A 64 5.30 1.54 -7.90
CA THR A 64 6.71 1.60 -7.50
C THR A 64 7.55 0.53 -8.21
N SER A 65 6.99 -0.67 -8.39
CA SER A 65 7.62 -1.76 -9.14
C SER A 65 7.89 -1.36 -10.59
N ARG A 66 6.89 -0.79 -11.28
CA ARG A 66 7.07 -0.24 -12.65
C ARG A 66 8.14 0.86 -12.70
N LEU A 67 8.16 1.76 -11.72
CA LEU A 67 9.18 2.81 -11.66
C LEU A 67 10.59 2.24 -11.46
N ARG A 68 10.75 1.18 -10.67
CA ARG A 68 12.03 0.47 -10.54
C ARG A 68 12.45 -0.20 -11.84
N THR A 69 11.53 -0.86 -12.54
CA THR A 69 11.82 -1.46 -13.85
C THR A 69 12.23 -0.38 -14.87
N ALA A 70 11.49 0.72 -14.97
CA ALA A 70 11.82 1.83 -15.87
C ALA A 70 13.15 2.51 -15.50
N ALA A 71 13.47 2.66 -14.21
CA ALA A 71 14.76 3.20 -13.77
C ALA A 71 15.93 2.26 -14.08
N HIS A 72 15.70 0.94 -14.01
CA HIS A 72 16.70 -0.06 -14.41
C HIS A 72 16.97 -0.02 -15.93
N GLU A 73 15.93 0.16 -16.74
CA GLU A 73 16.05 0.31 -18.20
C GLU A 73 16.74 1.62 -18.62
N HIS A 74 16.71 2.66 -17.78
CA HIS A 74 17.30 3.97 -18.05
C HIS A 74 18.72 4.16 -17.49
N THR A 75 19.43 3.11 -17.07
CA THR A 75 20.86 3.25 -16.79
C THR A 75 21.61 3.20 -18.13
N PRO A 76 22.15 4.31 -18.68
CA PRO A 76 23.06 4.19 -19.79
C PRO A 76 24.29 3.45 -19.25
N LEU A 77 24.58 2.27 -19.81
CA LEU A 77 25.94 1.75 -19.73
C LEU A 77 26.83 2.83 -20.33
N GLY A 78 27.49 3.60 -19.46
CA GLY A 78 28.68 4.34 -19.82
C GLY A 78 29.70 3.31 -20.28
N ALA A 79 29.68 3.02 -21.58
CA ALA A 79 30.70 2.25 -22.24
C ALA A 79 31.99 3.08 -22.16
N ALA A 80 32.80 2.74 -21.17
CA ALA A 80 34.21 3.03 -21.18
C ALA A 80 34.86 2.20 -22.29
N ALA A 81 35.44 2.88 -23.29
CA ALA A 81 36.59 2.43 -24.07
C ALA A 81 37.13 3.63 -24.86
#